data_AF-A0AAQ3R0U5-F1
#
_entry.id   AF-A0AAQ3R0U5-F1
#
_cell.length_a   1.000
_cell.length_b   1.000
_cell.length_c   1.000
_cell.angle_alpha   90.00
_cell.angle_beta   90.00
_cell.angle_gamma   90.00
#
_symmetry.space_group_name_H-M   'P 1'
#
loop_
_entity.id
_entity.type
_entity.pdbx_description
1 polymer ?
#
loop_
_entity_poly.entity_id
_entity_poly.type
_entity_poly.pdbx_seq_one_letter_code
_entity_poly.pdbx_strand_id
1 'polypeptide(L)'
;MARTLLRVMRGEFAFYLTEGSKGGKKGGARWALYRTSGFGKVKDGFVFVNSGDRARLQAMTNDGEQMDACQALFDSKKRRAYVRRCEIRGPSGRWEGLAFKPRPQECAT
;
A
#
# COMPACT_ATOMS: atom_id res chain seq x y z
N MET A 1 6.77 7.02 -11.05
CA MET A 1 6.75 5.65 -10.48
C MET A 1 6.87 5.75 -8.97
N ALA A 2 6.15 4.91 -8.22
CA ALA A 2 6.31 4.82 -6.76
C ALA A 2 7.60 4.04 -6.45
N ARG A 3 8.48 4.59 -5.62
CA ARG A 3 9.74 3.95 -5.25
C ARG A 3 9.52 3.12 -3.98
N THR A 4 9.88 1.83 -4.02
CA THR A 4 9.94 1.02 -2.80
C THR A 4 11.24 1.36 -2.06
N LEU A 5 11.10 1.82 -0.82
CA LEU A 5 12.23 2.25 0.01
C LEU A 5 12.71 1.13 0.93
N LEU A 6 11.81 0.24 1.34
CA LEU A 6 12.10 -0.82 2.28
C LEU A 6 11.15 -1.99 2.04
N ARG A 7 11.70 -3.20 2.13
CA ARG A 7 10.98 -4.46 1.98
C ARG A 7 11.50 -5.42 3.04
N VAL A 8 10.62 -5.84 3.95
CA VAL A 8 10.93 -6.82 4.99
C VAL A 8 9.94 -7.96 4.86
N MET A 9 10.42 -9.19 4.86
CA MET A 9 9.59 -10.39 4.81
C MET A 9 9.98 -11.34 5.93
N ARG A 10 8.99 -11.88 6.63
CA ARG A 10 9.21 -12.90 7.64
C ARG A 10 8.05 -13.88 7.64
N GLY A 11 8.34 -15.11 7.20
CA GLY A 11 7.35 -16.16 7.05
C GLY A 11 6.27 -15.76 6.04
N GLU A 12 5.02 -15.78 6.48
CA GLU A 12 3.86 -15.49 5.63
C GLU A 12 3.60 -13.98 5.44
N PHE A 13 4.16 -13.14 6.32
CA PHE A 13 3.93 -11.70 6.31
C PHE A 13 5.07 -10.94 5.64
N ALA A 14 4.69 -9.93 4.86
CA ALA A 14 5.62 -8.99 4.26
C ALA A 14 5.14 -7.55 4.40
N PHE A 15 6.11 -6.67 4.62
CA PHE A 15 5.93 -5.23 4.69
C PHE A 15 6.68 -4.53 3.58
N TYR A 16 6.01 -3.56 2.95
CA TYR A 16 6.58 -2.75 1.88
C TYR A 16 6.37 -1.27 2.20
N LEU A 17 7.46 -0.54 2.41
CA LEU A 17 7.43 0.90 2.51
C LEU A 17 7.62 1.48 1.11
N THR A 18 6.61 2.21 0.63
CA THR A 18 6.65 2.83 -0.70
C THR A 18 6.48 4.34 -0.59
N GLU A 19 7.17 5.06 -1.45
CA GLU A 19 7.02 6.49 -1.65
C GLU A 19 5.89 6.76 -2.66
N GLY A 20 4.80 7.38 -2.20
CA GLY A 20 3.72 7.82 -3.06
C GLY A 20 4.11 8.99 -3.95
N SER A 21 3.39 9.18 -5.08
CA SER A 21 3.64 10.32 -5.97
C SER A 21 3.30 11.65 -5.28
N LYS A 22 4.12 12.67 -5.56
CA LYS A 22 3.84 14.07 -5.18
C LYS A 22 2.71 14.62 -6.05
N GLY A 23 1.47 14.17 -5.81
CA GLY A 23 0.29 14.60 -6.55
C GLY A 23 -0.46 15.72 -5.83
N GLY A 24 -0.31 16.96 -6.30
CA GLY A 24 -1.18 18.10 -5.98
C GLY A 24 -0.62 19.12 -4.98
N LYS A 25 -1.00 20.39 -5.19
CA LYS A 25 -0.51 21.69 -4.66
C LYS A 25 -0.18 21.85 -3.14
N LYS A 26 -0.30 20.82 -2.29
CA LYS A 26 0.10 20.88 -0.87
C LYS A 26 1.11 19.77 -0.57
N GLY A 27 2.36 20.21 -0.46
CA GLY A 27 3.57 19.40 -0.49
C GLY A 27 3.69 18.36 0.63
N GLY A 28 4.19 17.20 0.24
CA GLY A 28 4.63 16.13 1.12
C GLY A 28 4.63 14.81 0.38
N ALA A 29 5.78 14.15 0.28
CA ALA A 29 5.80 12.76 -0.15
C ALA A 29 5.02 11.94 0.89
N ARG A 30 3.94 11.27 0.47
CA ARG A 30 3.17 10.38 1.34
C ARG A 30 3.79 9.00 1.26
N TRP A 31 4.59 8.63 2.27
CA TRP A 31 5.06 7.27 2.40
C TRP A 31 3.92 6.38 2.89
N ALA A 32 3.78 5.21 2.30
CA ALA A 32 2.76 4.24 2.68
C ALA A 32 3.44 2.91 2.98
N LEU A 33 3.15 2.38 4.17
CA LEU A 33 3.56 1.04 4.59
C LEU A 33 2.42 0.09 4.28
N TYR A 34 2.65 -0.82 3.36
CA TYR A 34 1.73 -1.87 2.97
C TYR A 34 2.06 -3.14 3.75
N ARG A 35 1.02 -3.85 4.19
CA ARG A 35 1.14 -5.21 4.71
C ARG A 35 0.51 -6.19 3.74
N THR A 36 1.20 -7.31 3.54
CA THR A 36 0.66 -8.46 2.83
C THR A 36 0.83 -9.73 3.64
N SER A 37 -0.15 -10.62 3.54
CA SER A 37 -0.19 -11.96 4.12
C SER A 37 -0.32 -13.02 3.00
N GLY A 38 -0.25 -14.30 3.36
CA GLY A 38 -0.29 -15.41 2.41
C GLY A 38 0.85 -15.41 1.39
N PHE A 39 2.08 -15.05 1.79
CA PHE A 39 3.24 -14.92 0.88
C PHE A 39 3.04 -13.85 -0.21
N GLY A 40 2.36 -12.76 0.13
CA GLY A 40 2.10 -11.64 -0.79
C GLY A 40 0.82 -11.78 -1.62
N LYS A 41 0.06 -12.87 -1.44
CA LYS A 41 -1.21 -13.09 -2.15
C LYS A 41 -2.33 -12.16 -1.65
N VAL A 42 -2.33 -11.86 -0.35
CA VAL A 42 -3.37 -11.04 0.28
C VAL A 42 -2.78 -9.69 0.67
N LYS A 43 -3.43 -8.61 0.24
CA LYS A 43 -3.07 -7.24 0.65
C LYS A 43 -3.97 -6.82 1.80
N ASP A 44 -3.47 -6.95 3.03
CA ASP A 44 -4.24 -6.60 4.24
C ASP A 44 -4.62 -5.10 4.27
N GLY A 45 -3.77 -4.26 3.70
CA GLY A 45 -3.99 -2.82 3.64
C GLY A 45 -2.70 -2.02 3.73
N PHE A 46 -2.87 -0.72 4.02
CA PHE A 46 -1.75 0.18 4.19
C PHE A 46 -2.02 1.28 5.23
N VAL A 47 -0.94 1.84 5.75
CA VAL A 47 -0.96 3.02 6.63
C VAL A 47 -0.03 4.10 6.07
N PHE A 48 -0.37 5.36 6.31
CA PHE A 48 0.53 6.47 5.96
C PHE A 48 1.60 6.66 7.03
N VAL A 49 2.82 6.87 6.57
CA VAL A 49 4.02 7.01 7.40
C VAL A 49 4.50 8.45 7.28
N ASN A 50 4.90 9.05 8.41
CA ASN A 50 5.50 10.38 8.42
C ASN A 50 7.02 10.26 8.14
N SER A 51 7.72 11.39 8.04
CA SER A 51 9.15 11.40 7.75
C SER A 51 10.01 10.79 8.88
N GLY A 52 9.64 11.03 10.15
CA GLY A 52 10.37 10.54 11.31
C GLY A 52 10.33 9.01 11.44
N ASP A 53 9.13 8.43 11.31
CA ASP A 53 8.92 6.98 11.30
C ASP A 53 9.64 6.32 10.13
N ARG A 54 9.63 6.95 8.95
CA ARG A 54 10.40 6.48 7.80
C ARG A 54 11.89 6.41 8.13
N ALA A 55 12.46 7.49 8.67
CA ALA A 55 13.88 7.54 8.99
C ALA A 55 14.24 6.49 10.04
N ARG A 56 13.39 6.32 11.06
CA ARG A 56 13.54 5.27 12.09
C ARG A 56 13.56 3.87 11.50
N LEU A 57 12.64 3.56 10.57
CA LEU A 57 12.58 2.25 9.92
C LEU A 57 13.78 1.99 8.99
N GLN A 58 14.36 3.03 8.39
CA GLN A 58 15.55 2.90 7.51
C GLN A 58 16.86 2.84 8.30
N ALA A 59 16.90 3.37 9.52
CA ALA A 59 18.07 3.32 10.38
C ALA A 59 18.27 1.93 11.04
N MET A 60 17.24 1.10 11.06
CA MET A 60 17.33 -0.27 11.56
C MET A 60 18.01 -1.16 10.52
N THR A 61 19.04 -1.89 10.93
CA THR A 61 19.79 -2.82 10.07
C THR A 61 19.36 -4.28 10.27
N ASN A 62 18.75 -4.59 11.42
CA ASN A 62 18.30 -5.93 11.75
C ASN A 62 16.88 -6.17 11.22
N ASP A 63 16.73 -7.09 10.27
CA ASP A 63 15.44 -7.46 9.69
C ASP A 63 14.39 -7.85 10.74
N GLY A 64 14.82 -8.48 11.85
CA GLY A 64 13.93 -8.89 12.93
C GLY A 64 13.29 -7.71 13.67
N GLU A 65 14.12 -6.73 14.06
CA GLU A 65 13.67 -5.50 14.73
C GLU A 65 12.87 -4.61 13.78
N GLN A 66 13.28 -4.56 12.53
CA GLN A 66 12.61 -3.79 11.49
C GLN A 66 11.21 -4.36 11.19
N MET A 67 11.05 -5.68 11.22
CA MET A 67 9.75 -6.34 11.11
C MET A 67 8.83 -5.98 12.28
N ASP A 68 9.34 -6.06 13.52
CA ASP A 68 8.57 -5.73 14.72
C ASP A 68 8.15 -4.26 14.73
N ALA A 69 9.06 -3.36 14.38
CA ALA A 69 8.78 -1.93 14.24
C ALA A 69 7.74 -1.65 13.13
N CYS A 70 7.81 -2.34 11.99
CA CYS A 70 6.79 -2.24 10.94
C CYS A 70 5.42 -2.69 11.44
N GLN A 71 5.37 -3.79 12.18
CA GLN A 71 4.15 -4.35 12.74
C GLN A 71 3.53 -3.39 13.77
N ALA A 72 4.30 -2.91 14.75
CA ALA A 72 3.85 -1.93 15.74
C ALA A 72 3.34 -0.63 15.10
N LEU A 73 4.00 -0.17 14.03
CA LEU A 73 3.58 1.02 13.30
C LEU A 73 2.29 0.79 12.50
N PHE A 74 2.11 -0.41 11.96
CA PHE A 74 0.90 -0.80 11.25
C PHE A 74 -0.30 -0.96 12.19
N ASP A 75 -0.08 -1.44 13.42
CA ASP A 75 -1.11 -1.61 14.43
C ASP A 75 -1.52 -0.28 15.10
N SER A 76 -0.58 0.64 15.32
CA SER A 76 -0.84 1.93 15.97
C SER A 76 -1.61 2.93 15.11
N LYS A 77 -1.62 2.77 13.78
CA LYS A 77 -2.22 3.74 12.84
C LYS A 77 -3.54 3.25 12.27
N LYS A 78 -4.40 4.22 11.90
CA LYS A 78 -5.66 3.92 11.21
C LYS A 78 -5.38 3.26 9.86
N ARG A 79 -5.72 1.98 9.78
CA ARG A 79 -5.56 1.14 8.59
C ARG A 79 -6.49 1.61 7.48
N ARG A 80 -5.98 1.59 6.26
CA ARG A 80 -6.77 1.74 5.04
C ARG A 80 -6.79 0.40 4.32
N ALA A 81 -7.99 -0.09 4.04
CA ALA A 81 -8.15 -1.28 3.22
C ALA A 81 -7.53 -1.03 1.84
N TYR A 82 -6.89 -2.08 1.30
CA TYR A 82 -6.47 -2.04 -0.08
C TYR A 82 -7.70 -2.18 -0.97
N VAL A 83 -8.12 -1.09 -1.59
CA VAL A 83 -9.20 -1.09 -2.59
C VAL A 83 -8.58 -1.43 -3.94
N ARG A 84 -9.09 -2.48 -4.60
CA ARG A 84 -8.63 -2.82 -5.95
C ARG A 84 -9.02 -1.68 -6.88
N ARG A 85 -8.14 -1.34 -7.83
CA ARG A 85 -8.44 -0.26 -8.81
C ARG A 85 -9.70 -0.53 -9.63
N CYS A 86 -10.14 -1.79 -9.72
CA CYS A 86 -11.44 -2.20 -10.24
C CYS A 86 -12.61 -1.45 -9.59
N GLU A 87 -12.54 -1.19 -8.28
CA GLU A 87 -13.57 -0.54 -7.46
C GLU A 87 -13.49 1.00 -7.51
N ILE A 88 -12.43 1.55 -8.13
CA ILE A 88 -12.27 3.01 -8.30
C ILE A 88 -13.12 3.50 -9.49
N ARG A 89 -13.49 2.61 -10.41
CA ARG A 89 -14.57 2.91 -11.35
C ARG A 89 -15.88 2.82 -10.58
N GLY A 90 -16.66 3.90 -10.59
CA GLY A 90 -18.03 3.90 -10.06
C GLY A 90 -18.92 2.85 -10.77
N PRO A 91 -20.21 2.78 -10.42
CA PRO A 91 -21.13 1.85 -11.06
C PRO A 91 -21.10 1.99 -12.60
N SER A 92 -21.32 0.88 -13.31
CA SER A 92 -21.37 0.88 -14.78
C SER A 92 -22.35 1.93 -15.27
N GLY A 93 -21.82 2.93 -15.98
CA GLY A 93 -22.64 3.90 -16.69
C GLY A 93 -23.11 3.34 -18.03
N ARG A 94 -24.08 4.02 -18.66
CA ARG A 94 -24.60 3.66 -20.00
C ARG A 94 -23.55 3.62 -21.12
N TRP A 95 -22.36 4.16 -20.89
CA TRP A 95 -21.27 4.25 -21.87
C TRP A 95 -20.23 3.13 -21.76
N GLU A 96 -20.38 2.22 -20.79
CA GLU A 96 -19.48 1.08 -20.63
C GLU A 96 -19.64 0.12 -21.82
N GLY A 97 -18.56 -0.16 -22.56
CA GLY A 97 -18.59 -0.95 -23.80
C GLY A 97 -18.65 -0.13 -25.10
N LEU A 98 -19.04 1.15 -25.03
CA LEU A 98 -19.06 2.07 -26.18
C LEU A 98 -17.86 3.02 -26.19
N ALA A 99 -17.62 3.72 -25.08
CA ALA A 99 -16.53 4.70 -24.96
C ALA A 99 -15.33 4.13 -24.17
N PHE A 100 -15.57 3.14 -23.32
CA PHE A 100 -14.55 2.52 -22.48
C PHE A 100 -14.51 1.02 -22.72
N LYS A 101 -13.29 0.45 -22.75
CA LYS A 101 -13.10 -1.01 -22.81
C LYS A 101 -13.87 -1.69 -21.67
N PRO A 102 -14.48 -2.87 -21.93
CA PRO A 102 -15.20 -3.64 -20.92
C PRO A 102 -14.29 -3.92 -19.72
N ARG A 103 -14.89 -4.00 -18.53
CA ARG A 103 -14.15 -4.31 -17.30
C ARG A 103 -13.48 -5.69 -17.44
N PRO A 104 -12.25 -5.88 -16.94
CA PRO A 104 -11.65 -7.21 -16.81
C PRO A 104 -12.59 -8.12 -16.01
N GLN A 105 -12.70 -9.40 -16.38
CA GLN A 105 -13.54 -10.38 -15.66
C GLN A 105 -13.21 -10.44 -14.16
N GLU A 106 -11.97 -10.18 -13.77
CA GLU A 106 -11.52 -10.08 -12.37
C GLU A 106 -12.17 -8.93 -11.57
N CYS A 107 -12.85 -8.00 -12.25
CA CYS A 107 -13.61 -6.90 -11.66
C CYS A 107 -15.14 -7.10 -11.80
N ALA A 108 -15.60 -8.22 -12.37
CA ALA A 108 -17.01 -8.53 -12.62
C ALA A 108 -17.53 -9.54 -11.57
N THR A 109 -17.63 -9.10 -10.31
CA THR A 109 -18.39 -9.80 -9.27
C THR A 109 -18.92 -8.77 -8.30
#